data_AF-A0A921YVS6-F1
#
_entry.id   AF-A0A921YVS6-F1
#
_cell.length_a   1.000
_cell.length_b   1.000
_cell.length_c   1.000
_cell.angle_alpha   90.00
_cell.angle_beta   90.00
_cell.angle_gamma   90.00
#
_symmetry.space_group_name_H-M   'P 1'
#
loop_
_entity.id
_entity.type
_entity.pdbx_description
1 polymer ?
#
loop_
_entity_poly.entity_id
_entity_poly.type
_entity_poly.pdbx_seq_one_letter_code
_entity_poly.pdbx_strand_id
1 'polypeptide(L)'
;MQKEYAVNCSDITFARVWSHVDVFAWGHFLGWAFKAILFRHAGLLWAISIMWEITEIAFAHLLPNFKECWWDSLILDVLICNGLGIWCGLKICKALEMREYKWVSIRDISSTTGKIKRAILQFTPVQWTPVRWLDPTSTYMRFFALSQLVVFWQISELNTFFLKHIFEMPPSHPLVIARLCLVGVIVAPSVRQYYTYVTDPYCKRVGTQCWVYGAIMVTESMLCIKNGKELFGQAQVCNVIVWLVIQILVSIGCVYGVVLYHRYFEVRTA
;
A
#
# COMPACT_ATOMS: atom_id res chain seq x y z
N MET A 1 23.96 11.73 -16.00
CA MET A 1 23.49 10.75 -17.00
C MET A 1 21.98 10.69 -16.84
N GLN A 2 21.19 11.10 -17.84
CA GLN A 2 19.73 10.97 -17.78
C GLN A 2 19.39 9.47 -17.75
N LYS A 3 18.56 9.04 -16.78
CA LYS A 3 18.10 7.64 -16.71
C LYS A 3 17.18 7.40 -17.91
N GLU A 4 17.54 6.46 -18.77
CA GLU A 4 16.70 6.07 -19.92
C GLU A 4 15.56 5.16 -19.42
N TYR A 5 14.34 5.45 -19.86
CA TYR A 5 13.12 4.76 -19.44
C TYR A 5 12.61 3.84 -20.55
N ALA A 6 12.33 2.57 -20.23
CA ALA A 6 11.77 1.55 -21.13
C ALA A 6 12.50 1.36 -22.48
N VAL A 7 13.84 1.33 -22.47
CA VAL A 7 14.65 1.09 -23.67
C VAL A 7 15.06 -0.39 -23.76
N ASN A 8 14.86 -1.02 -24.93
CA ASN A 8 15.28 -2.40 -25.23
C ASN A 8 14.79 -3.47 -24.22
N CYS A 9 13.49 -3.46 -23.94
CA CYS A 9 12.86 -4.36 -22.96
C CYS A 9 12.84 -5.85 -23.32
N SER A 10 13.39 -6.25 -24.46
CA SER A 10 13.53 -7.66 -24.86
C SER A 10 14.87 -8.28 -24.43
N ASP A 11 15.87 -7.46 -24.11
CA ASP A 11 17.21 -7.93 -23.76
C ASP A 11 17.34 -8.00 -22.22
N ILE A 12 17.25 -9.22 -21.68
CA ILE A 12 17.24 -9.49 -20.24
C ILE A 12 18.59 -10.13 -19.88
N THR A 13 19.54 -9.30 -19.45
CA THR A 13 20.84 -9.75 -18.91
C THR A 13 20.88 -9.57 -17.40
N PHE A 14 21.67 -10.40 -16.70
CA PHE A 14 21.84 -10.29 -15.25
C PHE A 14 22.30 -8.90 -14.81
N ALA A 15 23.26 -8.31 -15.53
CA ALA A 15 23.75 -6.96 -15.23
C ALA A 15 22.65 -5.91 -15.35
N ARG A 16 21.76 -6.02 -16.35
CA ARG A 16 20.62 -5.12 -16.50
C ARG A 16 19.62 -5.32 -15.37
N VAL A 17 19.22 -6.55 -15.06
CA VAL A 17 18.29 -6.81 -13.94
C VAL A 17 18.86 -6.28 -12.62
N TRP A 18 20.14 -6.53 -12.34
CA TRP A 18 20.80 -6.02 -11.12
C TRP A 18 20.82 -4.49 -11.05
N SER A 19 20.96 -3.81 -12.18
CA SER A 19 20.90 -2.34 -12.22
C SER A 19 19.50 -1.75 -11.94
N HIS A 20 18.44 -2.55 -12.10
CA HIS A 20 17.05 -2.18 -11.76
C HIS A 20 16.69 -2.49 -10.31
N VAL A 21 17.51 -3.25 -9.57
CA VAL A 21 17.36 -3.44 -8.11
C VAL A 21 17.86 -2.19 -7.37
N ASP A 22 17.16 -1.08 -7.58
CA ASP A 22 17.51 0.23 -7.06
C ASP A 22 16.60 0.65 -5.88
N VAL A 23 16.60 1.95 -5.57
CA VAL A 23 15.76 2.52 -4.50
C VAL A 23 14.26 2.25 -4.71
N PHE A 24 13.80 2.10 -5.95
CA PHE A 24 12.41 1.79 -6.27
C PHE A 24 12.10 0.33 -5.94
N ALA A 25 12.93 -0.63 -6.31
CA ALA A 25 12.74 -2.04 -5.92
C ALA A 25 12.63 -2.21 -4.39
N TRP A 26 13.48 -1.52 -3.63
CA TRP A 26 13.38 -1.47 -2.17
C TRP A 26 12.12 -0.75 -1.68
N GLY A 27 11.73 0.34 -2.33
CA GLY A 27 10.51 1.09 -2.06
C GLY A 27 9.25 0.23 -2.25
N HIS A 28 9.22 -0.58 -3.31
CA HIS A 28 8.18 -1.57 -3.57
C HIS A 28 8.17 -2.61 -2.45
N PHE A 29 9.27 -3.31 -2.20
CA PHE A 29 9.32 -4.33 -1.15
C PHE A 29 8.90 -3.80 0.23
N LEU A 30 9.49 -2.70 0.68
CA LEU A 30 9.20 -2.11 2.00
C LEU A 30 7.80 -1.50 2.07
N GLY A 31 7.35 -0.84 0.99
CA GLY A 31 6.02 -0.28 0.89
C GLY A 31 4.94 -1.35 0.95
N TRP A 32 5.12 -2.47 0.25
CA TRP A 32 4.20 -3.60 0.27
C TRP A 32 4.22 -4.38 1.58
N ALA A 33 5.38 -4.51 2.21
CA ALA A 33 5.46 -5.06 3.57
C ALA A 33 4.70 -4.18 4.57
N PHE A 34 4.84 -2.85 4.48
CA PHE A 34 4.12 -1.91 5.32
C PHE A 34 2.60 -1.96 5.06
N LYS A 35 2.17 -1.91 3.79
CA LYS A 35 0.76 -2.08 3.38
C LYS A 35 0.18 -3.39 3.93
N ALA A 36 0.95 -4.47 3.87
CA ALA A 36 0.52 -5.77 4.38
C ALA A 36 0.28 -5.77 5.90
N ILE A 37 1.12 -5.06 6.67
CA ILE A 37 0.93 -4.88 8.11
C ILE A 37 -0.36 -4.10 8.42
N LEU A 38 -0.75 -3.16 7.56
CA LEU A 38 -1.95 -2.34 7.72
C LEU A 38 -3.24 -3.05 7.28
N PHE A 39 -3.28 -3.58 6.06
CA PHE A 39 -4.48 -4.20 5.49
C PHE A 39 -4.70 -5.63 5.95
N ARG A 40 -3.63 -6.40 6.17
CA ARG A 40 -3.67 -7.78 6.69
C ARG A 40 -4.54 -8.75 5.88
N HIS A 41 -4.72 -8.48 4.59
CA HIS A 41 -5.53 -9.30 3.70
C HIS A 41 -4.84 -9.50 2.35
N ALA A 42 -4.38 -10.73 2.07
CA ALA A 42 -3.58 -11.05 0.89
C ALA A 42 -4.28 -10.68 -0.42
N GLY A 43 -5.54 -11.10 -0.62
CA GLY A 43 -6.25 -10.84 -1.87
C GLY A 43 -6.47 -9.35 -2.18
N LEU A 44 -6.62 -8.52 -1.14
CA LEU A 44 -6.79 -7.07 -1.32
C LEU A 44 -5.44 -6.45 -1.69
N LEU A 45 -4.36 -6.88 -1.05
CA LEU A 45 -3.02 -6.38 -1.35
C LEU A 45 -2.57 -6.73 -2.77
N TRP A 46 -2.81 -7.95 -3.23
CA TRP A 46 -2.53 -8.36 -4.61
C TRP A 46 -3.36 -7.55 -5.62
N ALA A 47 -4.64 -7.32 -5.33
CA ALA A 47 -5.48 -6.48 -6.17
C ALA A 47 -4.96 -5.05 -6.27
N ILE A 48 -4.64 -4.42 -5.13
CA ILE A 48 -4.08 -3.06 -5.09
C ILE A 48 -2.73 -3.04 -5.82
N SER A 49 -1.93 -4.12 -5.75
CA SER A 49 -0.64 -4.20 -6.45
C SER A 49 -0.83 -4.14 -7.95
N ILE A 50 -1.76 -4.92 -8.49
CA ILE A 50 -2.05 -4.90 -9.93
C ILE A 50 -2.67 -3.55 -10.32
N MET A 51 -3.52 -2.98 -9.46
CA MET A 51 -4.13 -1.67 -9.69
C MET A 51 -3.10 -0.54 -9.69
N TRP A 52 -1.99 -0.67 -8.95
CA TRP A 52 -0.87 0.26 -8.98
C TRP A 52 -0.16 0.23 -10.33
N GLU A 53 0.18 -0.95 -10.87
CA GLU A 53 0.78 -1.05 -12.22
C GLU A 53 -0.12 -0.44 -13.30
N ILE A 54 -1.43 -0.67 -13.22
CA ILE A 54 -2.40 -0.05 -14.15
C ILE A 54 -2.38 1.48 -14.00
N THR A 55 -2.19 1.98 -12.78
CA THR A 55 -2.06 3.41 -12.51
C THR A 55 -0.81 3.96 -13.19
N GLU A 56 0.32 3.26 -13.08
CA GLU A 56 1.58 3.67 -13.72
C GLU A 56 1.43 3.71 -15.24
N ILE A 57 0.83 2.69 -15.85
CA ILE A 57 0.52 2.67 -17.29
C ILE A 57 -0.38 3.86 -17.68
N ALA A 58 -1.45 4.11 -16.92
CA ALA A 58 -2.40 5.19 -17.21
C ALA A 58 -1.74 6.58 -17.17
N PHE A 59 -0.80 6.79 -16.25
CA PHE A 59 -0.11 8.07 -16.03
C PHE A 59 1.29 8.16 -16.64
N ALA A 60 1.77 7.13 -17.34
CA ALA A 60 3.09 7.11 -18.00
C ALA A 60 3.28 8.21 -19.07
N HIS A 61 2.18 8.76 -19.58
CA HIS A 61 2.22 9.91 -20.49
C HIS A 61 2.60 11.23 -19.78
N LEU A 62 2.29 11.36 -18.48
CA LEU A 62 2.66 12.51 -17.66
C LEU A 62 3.97 12.29 -16.92
N LEU A 63 4.21 11.08 -16.43
CA LEU A 63 5.38 10.77 -15.62
C LEU A 63 6.29 9.80 -16.38
N PRO A 64 7.41 10.28 -16.96
CA PRO A 64 8.36 9.42 -17.66
C PRO A 64 8.91 8.29 -16.79
N ASN A 65 8.97 8.51 -15.46
CA ASN A 65 9.39 7.52 -14.50
C ASN A 65 8.55 6.25 -14.48
N PHE A 66 7.28 6.32 -14.90
CA PHE A 66 6.39 5.15 -14.98
C PHE A 66 6.54 4.36 -16.29
N LYS A 67 7.42 4.80 -17.20
CA LYS A 67 7.76 4.04 -18.39
C LYS A 67 8.83 3.02 -18.04
N GLU A 68 8.37 1.85 -17.64
CA GLU A 68 9.22 0.73 -17.27
C GLU A 68 9.10 -0.40 -18.28
N CYS A 69 10.06 -1.33 -18.25
CA CYS A 69 9.99 -2.50 -19.10
C CYS A 69 8.94 -3.49 -18.59
N TRP A 70 8.32 -4.25 -19.49
CA TRP A 70 7.27 -5.21 -19.10
C TRP A 70 7.73 -6.23 -18.05
N TRP A 71 9.01 -6.63 -18.06
CA TRP A 71 9.58 -7.57 -17.09
C TRP A 71 9.91 -6.87 -15.76
N ASP A 72 10.17 -5.57 -15.78
CA ASP A 72 10.39 -4.75 -14.59
C ASP A 72 9.08 -4.67 -13.82
N SER A 73 8.05 -4.13 -14.46
CA SER A 73 6.72 -3.97 -13.86
C SER A 73 6.05 -5.30 -13.47
N LEU A 74 6.02 -6.30 -14.37
CA LEU A 74 5.30 -7.54 -14.08
C LEU A 74 6.10 -8.51 -13.20
N ILE A 75 7.40 -8.69 -13.45
CA ILE A 75 8.18 -9.73 -12.75
C ILE A 75 8.88 -9.12 -11.54
N LEU A 76 9.67 -8.07 -11.74
CA LEU A 76 10.44 -7.49 -10.64
C LEU A 76 9.52 -6.80 -9.63
N ASP A 77 8.60 -5.96 -10.06
CA ASP A 77 7.74 -5.22 -9.16
C ASP A 77 6.59 -6.07 -8.63
N VAL A 78 5.63 -6.49 -9.46
CA VAL A 78 4.45 -7.23 -8.96
C VAL A 78 4.80 -8.56 -8.31
N LEU A 79 5.54 -9.44 -9.00
CA LEU A 79 5.74 -10.80 -8.52
C LEU A 79 6.81 -10.89 -7.43
N ILE A 80 7.95 -10.21 -7.61
CA ILE A 80 9.09 -10.32 -6.70
C ILE A 80 8.96 -9.30 -5.57
N CYS A 81 9.11 -8.00 -5.83
CA CYS A 81 9.20 -6.98 -4.79
C CYS A 81 7.88 -6.88 -4.00
N ASN A 82 6.76 -6.69 -4.69
CA ASN A 82 5.44 -6.53 -4.08
C ASN A 82 5.01 -7.85 -3.44
N GLY A 83 5.11 -8.97 -4.17
CA GLY A 83 4.77 -10.30 -3.67
C GLY A 83 5.55 -10.72 -2.42
N LEU A 84 6.87 -10.54 -2.40
CA LEU A 84 7.71 -10.82 -1.23
C LEU A 84 7.42 -9.86 -0.08
N GLY A 85 7.18 -8.58 -0.36
CA GLY A 85 6.76 -7.59 0.63
C GLY A 85 5.47 -8.00 1.32
N ILE A 86 4.44 -8.35 0.54
CA ILE A 86 3.15 -8.83 1.04
C ILE A 86 3.33 -10.08 1.90
N TRP A 87 4.08 -11.07 1.41
CA TRP A 87 4.34 -12.31 2.15
C TRP A 87 5.04 -12.02 3.49
N CYS A 88 6.08 -11.20 3.48
CA CYS A 88 6.84 -10.83 4.67
C CYS A 88 5.94 -10.11 5.70
N GLY A 89 5.19 -9.08 5.27
CA GLY A 89 4.30 -8.33 6.15
C GLY A 89 3.20 -9.21 6.76
N LEU A 90 2.60 -10.11 5.99
CA LEU A 90 1.60 -11.06 6.51
C LEU A 90 2.20 -12.08 7.48
N LYS A 91 3.44 -12.55 7.23
CA LYS A 91 4.16 -13.41 8.18
C LYS A 91 4.45 -12.70 9.49
N ILE A 92 4.82 -11.42 9.45
CA ILE A 92 4.99 -10.58 10.64
C ILE A 92 3.65 -10.50 11.39
N CYS A 93 2.53 -10.21 10.70
CA CYS A 93 1.21 -10.19 11.33
C CYS A 93 0.87 -11.51 12.02
N LYS A 94 1.05 -12.65 11.35
CA LYS A 94 0.76 -13.97 11.92
C LYS A 94 1.62 -14.27 13.15
N ALA A 95 2.89 -13.85 13.14
CA ALA A 95 3.78 -14.00 14.28
C ALA A 95 3.37 -13.13 15.49
N LEU A 96 2.77 -11.96 15.24
CA LEU A 96 2.25 -11.05 16.27
C LEU A 96 0.88 -11.49 16.81
N GLU A 97 0.01 -12.10 15.98
CA GLU A 97 -1.30 -12.63 16.39
C GLU A 97 -1.18 -13.83 17.32
N MET A 98 -0.27 -14.76 17.02
CA MET A 98 -0.14 -16.04 17.71
C MET A 98 0.72 -15.98 18.98
N ARG A 99 0.79 -14.82 19.67
CA ARG A 99 1.76 -14.61 20.76
C ARG A 99 1.12 -14.59 22.15
N GLU A 100 1.60 -15.46 23.02
CA GLU A 100 1.32 -15.43 24.46
C GLU A 100 2.25 -14.45 25.19
N TYR A 101 1.67 -13.51 25.93
CA TYR A 101 2.43 -12.57 26.77
C TYR A 101 2.70 -13.17 28.15
N LYS A 102 3.96 -13.53 28.39
CA LYS A 102 4.44 -13.88 29.74
C LYS A 102 4.88 -12.62 30.47
N TRP A 103 4.12 -12.21 31.49
CA TRP A 103 4.38 -11.02 32.31
C TRP A 103 5.44 -11.28 33.39
N VAL A 104 6.64 -11.67 32.98
CA VAL A 104 7.77 -11.92 33.91
C VAL A 104 8.69 -10.69 33.95
N SER A 105 9.22 -10.36 35.14
CA SER A 105 10.19 -9.28 35.31
C SER A 105 11.52 -9.63 34.64
N ILE A 106 12.21 -8.62 34.07
CA ILE A 106 13.55 -8.82 33.49
C ILE A 106 14.54 -9.35 34.54
N ARG A 107 14.32 -9.01 35.82
CA ARG A 107 15.16 -9.45 36.94
C ARG A 107 15.05 -10.95 37.21
N ASP A 108 13.91 -11.56 36.90
CA ASP A 108 13.64 -12.97 37.16
C ASP A 108 14.17 -13.88 36.03
N ILE A 109 14.72 -13.29 34.95
CA ILE A 109 15.28 -14.02 33.81
C ILE A 109 16.78 -14.21 34.03
N SER A 110 17.21 -15.46 34.19
CA SER A 110 18.62 -15.80 34.47
C SER A 110 19.56 -15.63 33.27
N SER A 111 19.07 -15.83 32.04
CA SER A 111 19.92 -15.80 30.83
C SER A 111 20.02 -14.42 30.17
N THR A 112 21.22 -14.06 29.72
CA THR A 112 21.47 -12.82 28.97
C THR A 112 20.64 -12.74 27.68
N THR A 113 20.55 -13.86 26.93
CA THR A 113 19.70 -13.97 25.73
C THR A 113 18.23 -13.77 26.08
N GLY A 114 17.76 -14.27 27.23
CA GLY A 114 16.40 -14.07 27.70
C GLY A 114 16.10 -12.60 28.05
N LYS A 115 17.05 -11.91 28.69
CA LYS A 115 16.94 -10.47 28.99
C LYS A 115 16.88 -9.63 27.72
N ILE A 116 17.76 -9.90 26.75
CA ILE A 116 17.76 -9.21 25.44
C ILE A 116 16.44 -9.47 24.70
N LYS A 117 16.00 -10.73 24.65
CA LYS A 117 14.70 -11.09 24.08
C LYS A 117 13.59 -10.29 24.77
N ARG A 118 13.56 -10.24 26.10
CA ARG A 118 12.53 -9.49 26.85
C ARG A 118 12.55 -8.00 26.54
N ALA A 119 13.73 -7.39 26.41
CA ALA A 119 13.86 -5.98 26.02
C ALA A 119 13.30 -5.73 24.62
N ILE A 120 13.66 -6.55 23.63
CA ILE A 120 13.14 -6.43 22.25
C ILE A 120 11.61 -6.61 22.22
N LEU A 121 11.07 -7.51 23.04
CA LEU A 121 9.63 -7.76 23.13
C LEU A 121 8.83 -6.55 23.64
N GLN A 122 9.44 -5.59 24.35
CA GLN A 122 8.74 -4.38 24.79
C GLN A 122 8.34 -3.46 23.62
N PHE A 123 9.02 -3.58 22.49
CA PHE A 123 8.69 -2.85 21.27
C PHE A 123 7.61 -3.55 20.44
N THR A 124 7.09 -4.69 20.90
CA THR A 124 5.96 -5.36 20.26
C THR A 124 4.63 -4.93 20.91
N PRO A 125 3.56 -4.81 20.12
CA PRO A 125 2.29 -4.23 20.58
C PRO A 125 1.59 -5.12 21.58
N VAL A 126 1.02 -4.55 22.65
CA VAL A 126 0.32 -5.27 23.73
C VAL A 126 -0.79 -6.19 23.20
N GLN A 127 -1.52 -5.73 22.18
CA GLN A 127 -2.55 -6.50 21.51
C GLN A 127 -2.42 -6.35 20.00
N TRP A 128 -2.59 -7.45 19.28
CA TRP A 128 -2.65 -7.43 17.81
C TRP A 128 -4.00 -7.96 17.34
N THR A 129 -4.95 -7.04 17.15
CA THR A 129 -6.33 -7.38 16.78
C THR A 129 -6.42 -7.80 15.31
N PRO A 130 -7.06 -8.93 14.96
CA PRO A 130 -7.24 -9.31 13.56
C PRO A 130 -8.12 -8.27 12.83
N VAL A 131 -7.82 -8.06 11.54
CA VAL A 131 -8.54 -7.12 10.68
C VAL A 131 -9.24 -7.92 9.59
N ARG A 132 -10.57 -7.79 9.50
CA ARG A 132 -11.41 -8.52 8.55
C ARG A 132 -12.21 -7.55 7.70
N TRP A 133 -11.61 -7.13 6.59
CA TRP A 133 -12.23 -6.19 5.65
C TRP A 133 -13.44 -6.78 4.92
N LEU A 134 -13.34 -8.07 4.59
CA LEU A 134 -14.32 -8.79 3.78
C LEU A 134 -14.96 -9.88 4.63
N ASP A 135 -16.01 -9.50 5.34
CA ASP A 135 -16.86 -10.45 6.06
C ASP A 135 -18.01 -10.90 5.14
N PRO A 136 -18.36 -12.19 5.07
CA PRO A 136 -19.48 -12.70 4.28
C PRO A 136 -20.84 -12.05 4.62
N THR A 137 -20.99 -11.58 5.86
CA THR A 137 -22.18 -10.87 6.34
C THR A 137 -22.12 -9.35 6.11
N SER A 138 -21.06 -8.89 5.42
CA SER A 138 -20.80 -7.48 5.20
C SER A 138 -21.90 -6.81 4.38
N THR A 139 -22.33 -5.63 4.83
CA THR A 139 -23.28 -4.78 4.12
C THR A 139 -22.66 -4.17 2.86
N TYR A 140 -23.52 -3.81 1.89
CA TYR A 140 -23.15 -3.07 0.68
C TYR A 140 -22.38 -1.76 0.98
N MET A 141 -22.56 -1.18 2.17
CA MET A 141 -21.82 0.01 2.59
C MET A 141 -20.31 -0.22 2.74
N ARG A 142 -19.89 -1.44 3.12
CA ARG A 142 -18.45 -1.75 3.22
C ARG A 142 -17.80 -1.87 1.84
N PHE A 143 -18.55 -2.23 0.81
CA PHE A 143 -18.06 -2.24 -0.58
C PHE A 143 -17.64 -0.83 -1.02
N PHE A 144 -18.53 0.15 -0.81
CA PHE A 144 -18.22 1.54 -1.13
C PHE A 144 -17.06 2.07 -0.28
N ALA A 145 -17.02 1.73 1.01
CA ALA A 145 -15.96 2.15 1.90
C ALA A 145 -14.57 1.58 1.50
N LEU A 146 -14.51 0.31 1.11
CA LEU A 146 -13.27 -0.29 0.61
C LEU A 146 -12.81 0.34 -0.70
N SER A 147 -13.74 0.55 -1.64
CA SER A 147 -13.43 1.23 -2.90
C SER A 147 -12.91 2.65 -2.66
N GLN A 148 -13.55 3.39 -1.74
CA GLN A 148 -13.10 4.72 -1.32
C GLN A 148 -11.68 4.67 -0.73
N LEU A 149 -11.41 3.72 0.17
CA LEU A 149 -10.09 3.57 0.79
C LEU A 149 -9.00 3.32 -0.26
N VAL A 150 -9.27 2.46 -1.24
CA VAL A 150 -8.34 2.16 -2.33
C VAL A 150 -8.07 3.41 -3.17
N VAL A 151 -9.11 4.15 -3.59
CA VAL A 151 -8.94 5.40 -4.35
C VAL A 151 -8.14 6.45 -3.57
N PHE A 152 -8.46 6.65 -2.29
CA PHE A 152 -7.72 7.59 -1.42
C PHE A 152 -6.24 7.21 -1.31
N TRP A 153 -5.95 5.91 -1.23
CA TRP A 153 -4.58 5.41 -1.20
C TRP A 153 -3.85 5.68 -2.52
N GLN A 154 -4.44 5.33 -3.66
CA GLN A 154 -3.85 5.55 -4.97
C GLN A 154 -3.53 7.03 -5.22
N ILE A 155 -4.44 7.93 -4.82
CA ILE A 155 -4.21 9.38 -4.94
C ILE A 155 -3.03 9.82 -4.08
N SER A 156 -2.93 9.35 -2.83
CA SER A 156 -1.80 9.71 -1.95
C SER A 156 -0.45 9.21 -2.49
N GLU A 157 -0.43 8.02 -3.09
CA GLU A 157 0.78 7.50 -3.74
C GLU A 157 1.11 8.29 -5.01
N LEU A 158 0.14 8.54 -5.88
CA LEU A 158 0.31 9.41 -7.05
C LEU A 158 0.85 10.80 -6.68
N ASN A 159 0.31 11.41 -5.62
CA ASN A 159 0.80 12.70 -5.12
C ASN A 159 2.30 12.64 -4.78
N THR A 160 2.80 11.53 -4.26
CA THR A 160 4.23 11.36 -3.99
C THR A 160 5.05 11.47 -5.28
N PHE A 161 4.60 10.80 -6.36
CA PHE A 161 5.28 10.83 -7.65
C PHE A 161 5.14 12.16 -8.38
N PHE A 162 3.97 12.81 -8.31
CA PHE A 162 3.76 14.12 -8.90
C PHE A 162 4.56 15.19 -8.17
N LEU A 163 4.56 15.23 -6.84
CA LEU A 163 5.33 16.22 -6.08
C LEU A 163 6.82 16.14 -6.36
N LYS A 164 7.40 14.92 -6.38
CA LYS A 164 8.83 14.80 -6.72
C LYS A 164 9.12 15.26 -8.14
N HIS A 165 8.21 15.02 -9.09
CA HIS A 165 8.41 15.38 -10.49
C HIS A 165 8.26 16.88 -10.72
N ILE A 166 7.19 17.50 -10.20
CA ILE A 166 6.89 18.93 -10.33
C ILE A 166 7.98 19.79 -9.68
N PHE A 167 8.52 19.35 -8.54
CA PHE A 167 9.60 20.06 -7.85
C PHE A 167 11.00 19.54 -8.20
N GLU A 168 11.12 18.70 -9.24
CA GLU A 168 12.39 18.14 -9.73
C GLU A 168 13.29 17.53 -8.63
N MET A 169 12.67 16.91 -7.61
CA MET A 169 13.38 16.28 -6.51
C MET A 169 13.80 14.85 -6.86
N PRO A 170 15.07 14.46 -6.65
CA PRO A 170 15.47 13.07 -6.85
C PRO A 170 14.78 12.15 -5.82
N PRO A 171 14.56 10.86 -6.14
CA PRO A 171 13.90 9.91 -5.24
C PRO A 171 14.62 9.72 -3.90
N SER A 172 15.95 9.85 -3.91
CA SER A 172 16.80 9.77 -2.72
C SER A 172 16.84 11.07 -1.89
N HIS A 173 16.12 12.11 -2.31
CA HIS A 173 16.13 13.38 -1.60
C HIS A 173 15.53 13.22 -0.19
N PRO A 174 16.18 13.73 0.88
CA PRO A 174 15.71 13.55 2.25
C PRO A 174 14.28 14.01 2.50
N LEU A 175 13.81 15.08 1.82
CA LEU A 175 12.42 15.53 1.94
C LEU A 175 11.40 14.52 1.42
N VAL A 176 11.73 13.80 0.34
CA VAL A 176 10.83 12.77 -0.22
C VAL A 176 10.73 11.60 0.76
N ILE A 177 11.87 11.16 1.30
CA ILE A 177 11.93 10.07 2.28
C ILE A 177 11.23 10.48 3.59
N ALA A 178 11.55 11.65 4.14
CA ALA A 178 10.96 12.15 5.37
C ALA A 178 9.43 12.30 5.25
N ARG A 179 8.94 12.81 4.12
CA ARG A 179 7.51 12.88 3.83
C ARG A 179 6.88 11.49 3.78
N LEU A 180 7.48 10.54 3.08
CA LEU A 180 6.99 9.15 3.02
C LEU A 180 6.90 8.52 4.41
N CYS A 181 7.92 8.72 5.25
CA CYS A 181 7.90 8.26 6.64
C CYS A 181 6.77 8.93 7.44
N LEU A 182 6.59 10.25 7.30
CA LEU A 182 5.54 11.00 8.00
C LEU A 182 4.14 10.51 7.61
N VAL A 183 3.88 10.38 6.30
CA VAL A 183 2.61 9.86 5.78
C VAL A 183 2.40 8.43 6.26
N GLY A 184 3.42 7.56 6.23
CA GLY A 184 3.33 6.20 6.77
C GLY A 184 2.90 6.17 8.24
N VAL A 185 3.50 7.01 9.08
CA VAL A 185 3.15 7.11 10.50
C VAL A 185 1.70 7.58 10.71
N ILE A 186 1.23 8.54 9.91
CA ILE A 186 -0.15 9.08 9.98
C ILE A 186 -1.18 8.07 9.47
N VAL A 187 -0.84 7.33 8.41
CA VAL A 187 -1.74 6.38 7.76
C VAL A 187 -2.02 5.18 8.66
N ALA A 188 -1.05 4.71 9.44
CA ALA A 188 -1.23 3.55 10.32
C ALA A 188 -2.44 3.66 11.28
N PRO A 189 -2.58 4.71 12.12
CA PRO A 189 -3.77 4.90 12.94
C PRO A 189 -5.00 5.30 12.12
N SER A 190 -4.83 5.96 10.97
CA SER A 190 -5.95 6.33 10.09
C SER A 190 -6.65 5.11 9.51
N VAL A 191 -5.92 4.14 8.96
CA VAL A 191 -6.50 2.89 8.45
C VAL A 191 -7.25 2.14 9.56
N ARG A 192 -6.71 2.13 10.78
CA ARG A 192 -7.39 1.51 11.93
C ARG A 192 -8.68 2.24 12.32
N GLN A 193 -8.67 3.58 12.37
CA GLN A 193 -9.86 4.37 12.65
C GLN A 193 -10.93 4.20 11.57
N TYR A 194 -10.52 4.17 10.31
CA TYR A 194 -11.42 3.93 9.18
C TYR A 194 -12.02 2.52 9.24
N TYR A 195 -11.20 1.50 9.52
CA TYR A 195 -11.68 0.13 9.73
C TYR A 195 -12.77 0.07 10.81
N THR A 196 -12.53 0.67 11.98
CA THR A 196 -13.53 0.69 13.06
C THR A 196 -14.80 1.40 12.62
N TYR A 197 -14.71 2.55 11.95
CA TYR A 197 -15.87 3.27 11.44
C TYR A 197 -16.72 2.44 10.46
N VAL A 198 -16.09 1.64 9.60
CA VAL A 198 -16.78 0.83 8.58
C VAL A 198 -17.34 -0.47 9.16
N THR A 199 -16.68 -1.04 10.18
CA THR A 199 -17.04 -2.36 10.72
C THR A 199 -17.93 -2.31 11.94
N ASP A 200 -17.76 -1.32 12.82
CA ASP A 200 -18.49 -1.20 14.09
C ASP A 200 -19.78 -0.39 13.92
N PRO A 201 -20.97 -0.99 14.09
CA PRO A 201 -22.26 -0.32 13.92
C PRO A 201 -22.49 0.82 14.93
N TYR A 202 -21.79 0.82 16.07
CA TYR A 202 -21.86 1.86 17.09
C TYR A 202 -20.99 3.07 16.76
N CYS A 203 -20.01 2.90 15.87
CA CYS A 203 -19.14 4.00 15.44
C CYS A 203 -19.85 4.87 14.39
N LYS A 204 -20.29 6.07 14.79
CA LYS A 204 -21.01 7.00 13.89
C LYS A 204 -20.13 8.06 13.24
N ARG A 205 -18.88 8.21 13.66
CA ARG A 205 -17.99 9.30 13.20
C ARG A 205 -16.63 8.75 12.77
N VAL A 206 -16.10 9.33 11.69
CA VAL A 206 -14.74 9.08 11.23
C VAL A 206 -13.74 9.68 12.24
N GLY A 207 -12.69 8.93 12.55
CA GLY A 207 -11.67 9.35 13.51
C GLY A 207 -10.85 10.55 13.04
N THR A 208 -10.24 11.26 14.00
CA THR A 208 -9.49 12.49 13.75
C THR A 208 -8.26 12.29 12.87
N GLN A 209 -7.56 11.16 12.97
CA GLN A 209 -6.38 10.89 12.14
C GLN A 209 -6.78 10.66 10.68
N CYS A 210 -7.92 10.01 10.42
CA CYS A 210 -8.45 9.93 9.06
C CYS A 210 -8.71 11.31 8.45
N TRP A 211 -9.25 12.26 9.23
CA TRP A 211 -9.46 13.63 8.76
C TRP A 211 -8.14 14.35 8.47
N VAL A 212 -7.14 14.19 9.34
CA VAL A 212 -5.80 14.75 9.12
C VAL A 212 -5.18 14.17 7.85
N TYR A 213 -5.23 12.84 7.67
CA TYR A 213 -4.73 12.20 6.46
C TYR A 213 -5.48 12.68 5.20
N GLY A 214 -6.80 12.79 5.26
CA GLY A 214 -7.60 13.33 4.17
C GLY A 214 -7.23 14.78 3.83
N ALA A 215 -7.03 15.63 4.84
CA ALA A 215 -6.59 17.01 4.64
C ALA A 215 -5.18 17.09 4.02
N ILE A 216 -4.24 16.24 4.46
CA ILE A 216 -2.90 16.14 3.86
C ILE A 216 -3.01 15.75 2.38
N MET A 217 -3.71 14.65 2.08
CA MET A 217 -3.89 14.17 0.71
C MET A 217 -4.52 15.23 -0.20
N VAL A 218 -5.59 15.90 0.24
CA VAL A 218 -6.23 16.97 -0.53
C VAL A 218 -5.28 18.16 -0.73
N THR A 219 -4.56 18.58 0.30
CA THR A 219 -3.59 19.68 0.22
C THR A 219 -2.48 19.38 -0.78
N GLU A 220 -1.99 18.14 -0.79
CA GLU A 220 -0.96 17.69 -1.72
C GLU A 220 -1.47 17.62 -3.16
N SER A 221 -2.69 17.13 -3.37
CA SER A 221 -3.34 17.15 -4.69
C SER A 221 -3.50 18.58 -5.19
N MET A 222 -3.91 19.51 -4.33
CA MET A 222 -4.00 20.94 -4.66
C MET A 222 -2.63 21.53 -5.01
N LEU A 223 -1.58 21.15 -4.28
CA LEU A 223 -0.21 21.60 -4.56
C LEU A 223 0.26 21.07 -5.92
N CYS A 224 -0.02 19.80 -6.23
CA CYS A 224 0.27 19.22 -7.54
C CYS A 224 -0.44 20.01 -8.65
N ILE A 225 -1.75 20.21 -8.54
CA ILE A 225 -2.54 20.91 -9.57
C ILE A 225 -2.08 22.37 -9.73
N LYS A 226 -1.79 23.06 -8.61
CA LYS A 226 -1.38 24.47 -8.62
C LYS A 226 -0.02 24.67 -9.28
N ASN A 227 0.95 23.81 -8.98
CA ASN A 227 2.33 23.94 -9.43
C ASN A 227 2.63 23.16 -10.73
N GLY A 228 1.81 22.17 -11.08
CA GLY A 228 1.96 21.34 -12.28
C GLY A 228 1.02 21.70 -13.43
N LYS A 229 0.57 22.96 -13.55
CA LYS A 229 -0.45 23.36 -14.54
C LYS A 229 -0.11 22.95 -15.97
N GLU A 230 1.15 23.13 -16.38
CA GLU A 230 1.61 22.76 -17.72
C GLU A 230 1.58 21.24 -17.93
N LEU A 231 2.02 20.48 -16.92
CA LEU A 231 1.98 19.02 -16.91
C LEU A 231 0.54 18.49 -17.01
N PHE A 232 -0.36 18.99 -16.16
CA PHE A 232 -1.77 18.61 -16.20
C PHE A 232 -2.50 19.12 -17.44
N GLY A 233 -1.97 20.15 -18.13
CA GLY A 233 -2.45 20.58 -19.44
C GLY A 233 -2.24 19.53 -20.54
N GLN A 234 -1.28 18.61 -20.34
CA GLN A 234 -1.02 17.47 -21.23
C GLN A 234 -1.79 16.20 -20.80
N ALA A 235 -2.58 16.28 -19.72
CA ALA A 235 -3.29 15.13 -19.18
C ALA A 235 -4.35 14.63 -20.17
N GLN A 236 -4.27 13.35 -20.49
CA GLN A 236 -5.28 12.69 -21.30
C GLN A 236 -6.47 12.33 -20.41
N VAL A 237 -7.51 13.19 -20.45
CA VAL A 237 -8.73 13.03 -19.64
C VAL A 237 -9.36 11.64 -19.82
N CYS A 238 -9.33 11.09 -21.04
CA CYS A 238 -9.81 9.74 -21.32
C CYS A 238 -9.08 8.68 -20.47
N ASN A 239 -7.74 8.76 -20.36
CA ASN A 239 -6.97 7.82 -19.55
C ASN A 239 -7.32 7.93 -18.07
N VAL A 240 -7.53 9.15 -17.57
CA VAL A 240 -7.94 9.38 -16.17
C VAL A 240 -9.32 8.78 -15.89
N ILE A 241 -10.27 8.96 -16.81
CA ILE A 241 -11.62 8.38 -16.68
C ILE A 241 -11.53 6.85 -16.74
N VAL A 242 -10.85 6.29 -17.74
CA VAL A 242 -10.66 4.84 -17.89
C VAL A 242 -9.97 4.26 -16.65
N TRP A 243 -8.94 4.93 -16.15
CA TRP A 243 -8.28 4.56 -14.90
C TRP A 243 -9.27 4.52 -13.74
N LEU A 244 -10.03 5.59 -13.48
CA LEU A 244 -11.05 5.60 -12.41
C LEU A 244 -12.08 4.47 -12.56
N VAL A 245 -12.55 4.21 -13.77
CA VAL A 245 -13.49 3.12 -14.05
C VAL A 245 -12.84 1.77 -13.72
N ILE A 246 -11.62 1.51 -14.17
CA ILE A 246 -10.90 0.27 -13.87
C ILE A 246 -10.71 0.12 -12.36
N GLN A 247 -10.33 1.20 -11.65
CA GLN A 247 -10.13 1.16 -10.20
C GLN A 247 -11.42 0.75 -9.46
N ILE A 248 -12.56 1.32 -9.87
CA ILE A 248 -13.86 0.96 -9.31
C ILE A 248 -14.19 -0.50 -9.65
N LEU A 249 -14.11 -0.90 -10.91
CA LEU A 249 -14.46 -2.25 -11.37
C LEU A 249 -13.63 -3.34 -10.68
N VAL A 250 -12.31 -3.15 -10.55
CA VAL A 250 -11.45 -4.09 -9.84
C VAL A 250 -11.81 -4.16 -8.35
N SER A 251 -12.10 -3.02 -7.73
CA SER A 251 -12.57 -2.99 -6.33
C SER A 251 -13.87 -3.77 -6.16
N ILE A 252 -14.84 -3.62 -7.09
CA ILE A 252 -16.09 -4.40 -7.10
C ILE A 252 -15.79 -5.89 -7.27
N GLY A 253 -14.98 -6.23 -8.27
CA GLY A 253 -14.62 -7.60 -8.59
C GLY A 253 -13.94 -8.32 -7.43
N CYS A 254 -13.05 -7.64 -6.69
CA CYS A 254 -12.36 -8.22 -5.54
C CYS A 254 -13.33 -8.53 -4.39
N VAL A 255 -14.21 -7.59 -4.07
CA VAL A 255 -15.21 -7.79 -3.00
C VAL A 255 -16.19 -8.89 -3.40
N TYR A 256 -16.72 -8.84 -4.62
CA TYR A 256 -17.64 -9.85 -5.15
C TYR A 256 -16.99 -11.23 -5.22
N GLY A 257 -15.74 -11.32 -5.65
CA GLY A 257 -14.96 -12.56 -5.70
C GLY A 257 -14.81 -13.21 -4.33
N VAL A 258 -14.60 -12.43 -3.26
CA VAL A 258 -14.54 -12.96 -1.90
C VAL A 258 -15.89 -13.44 -1.40
N VAL A 259 -16.98 -12.73 -1.70
CA VAL A 259 -18.34 -13.19 -1.38
C VAL A 259 -18.66 -14.51 -2.09
N LEU A 260 -18.31 -14.62 -3.38
CA LEU A 260 -18.46 -15.87 -4.13
C LEU A 260 -17.61 -16.99 -3.56
N TYR A 261 -16.33 -16.72 -3.27
CA TYR A 261 -15.42 -17.71 -2.71
C TYR A 261 -15.98 -18.29 -1.41
N HIS A 262 -16.44 -17.45 -0.49
CA HIS A 262 -17.05 -17.90 0.75
C HIS A 262 -18.32 -18.72 0.49
N ARG A 263 -19.22 -18.25 -0.39
CA ARG A 263 -20.49 -18.92 -0.69
C ARG A 263 -20.30 -20.31 -1.29
N TYR A 264 -19.29 -20.51 -2.13
CA TYR A 264 -19.10 -21.77 -2.87
C TYR A 264 -18.08 -22.72 -2.26
N PHE A 265 -17.05 -22.22 -1.57
CA PHE A 265 -15.96 -23.06 -1.07
C PHE A 265 -15.99 -23.27 0.43
N GLU A 266 -16.26 -22.25 1.26
CA GLU A 266 -16.29 -22.45 2.72
C GLU A 266 -17.54 -23.19 3.20
N VAL A 267 -18.71 -22.94 2.59
CA VAL A 267 -19.96 -23.67 2.90
C VAL A 267 -19.87 -25.17 2.55
N ARG A 268 -18.95 -25.58 1.66
CA ARG A 268 -18.77 -26.99 1.29
C ARG A 268 -17.78 -27.73 2.18
N THR A 269 -17.04 -27.02 3.03
CA THR A 269 -16.01 -27.59 3.92
C THR A 269 -16.40 -27.60 5.40
N ALA A 270 -17.59 -27.11 5.74
CA ALA A 270 -18.20 -27.19 7.07
C ALA A 270 -19.29 -28.27 7.08
#